data_AF-C1B9C3-F1
#
_entry.id   AF-C1B9C3-F1
#
_cell.length_a   1.000
_cell.length_b   1.000
_cell.length_c   1.000
_cell.angle_alpha   90.00
_cell.angle_beta   90.00
_cell.angle_gamma   90.00
#
_symmetry.space_group_name_H-M   'P 1'
#
loop_
_entity.id
_entity.type
_entity.pdbx_description
1 polymer ?
#
loop_
_entity_poly.entity_id
_entity_poly.type
_entity_poly.pdbx_seq_one_letter_code
_entity_poly.pdbx_strand_id
1 'polypeptide(L)'
;MKCLCCNAIAYAPYLICMHCVKVLRDKLNLTAELATDLQITVTRQDKRPDDNQGGGAPTGEKPLVFNAEASEVAWIMTHTLEYWTFRAAMNPTEMRQLLTADDALRARWLSRSVLLIARLEDADDAYDELVTLTELTLRAVDIHTRRYLGPCMAMYPDDGGFCTRDLYATGDQVTVTCPACTALTDVDTRRRTNQQRMRAVLYTAAQLEAALGELYGIKVRATRIRVWASRDPSLIRGQNRRGDNVFRLGDILDKYLAHSIERSTAA
;
A
#
# COMPACT_ATOMS: atom_id res chain seq x y z
N MET A 1 -7.97 15.75 26.21
CA MET A 1 -7.29 14.51 26.67
C MET A 1 -6.24 14.11 25.64
N LYS A 2 -5.32 13.19 25.98
CA LYS A 2 -4.33 12.68 25.02
C LYS A 2 -4.92 11.49 24.26
N CYS A 3 -4.64 11.41 22.96
CA CYS A 3 -4.94 10.27 22.11
C CYS A 3 -4.16 9.05 22.60
N LEU A 4 -4.84 7.91 22.80
CA LEU A 4 -4.20 6.67 23.23
C LEU A 4 -3.15 6.17 22.19
N CYS A 5 -3.41 6.32 20.88
CA CYS A 5 -2.52 5.80 19.83
C CYS A 5 -1.28 6.67 19.53
N CYS A 6 -1.42 8.01 19.60
CA CYS A 6 -0.38 8.91 19.08
C CYS A 6 -0.06 10.12 19.97
N ASN A 7 -0.64 10.18 21.17
CA ASN A 7 -0.39 11.23 22.18
C ASN A 7 -0.79 12.66 21.75
N ALA A 8 -1.38 12.84 20.56
CA ALA A 8 -1.97 14.10 20.09
C ALA A 8 -3.22 14.48 20.90
N ILE A 9 -3.78 15.68 20.65
CA ILE A 9 -5.01 16.12 21.33
C ILE A 9 -6.20 15.29 20.83
N ALA A 10 -6.92 14.68 21.77
CA ALA A 10 -8.22 14.06 21.56
C ALA A 10 -9.30 14.83 22.33
N TYR A 11 -10.53 14.81 21.80
CA TYR A 11 -11.69 15.50 22.36
C TYR A 11 -12.69 14.47 22.87
N ALA A 12 -13.17 14.66 24.11
CA ALA A 12 -14.20 13.82 24.69
C ALA A 12 -15.47 13.83 23.80
N PRO A 13 -16.18 12.69 23.67
CA PRO A 13 -15.97 11.42 24.38
C PRO A 13 -14.95 10.47 23.72
N TYR A 14 -14.15 10.92 22.76
CA TYR A 14 -13.24 10.07 22.00
C TYR A 14 -11.87 9.96 22.66
N LEU A 15 -11.38 8.72 22.78
CA LEU A 15 -10.09 8.33 23.35
C LEU A 15 -8.96 8.34 22.32
N ILE A 16 -9.28 8.38 21.02
CA ILE A 16 -8.32 8.57 19.93
C ILE A 16 -8.62 9.86 19.14
N CYS A 17 -7.59 10.47 18.55
CA CYS A 17 -7.74 11.73 17.82
C CYS A 17 -8.40 11.52 16.44
N MET A 18 -8.96 12.58 15.85
CA MET A 18 -9.64 12.50 14.55
C MET A 18 -8.73 12.06 13.41
N HIS A 19 -7.42 12.28 13.53
CA HIS A 19 -6.45 11.74 12.58
C HIS A 19 -6.38 10.20 12.64
N CYS A 20 -6.23 9.62 13.83
CA CYS A 20 -6.24 8.17 14.02
C CYS A 20 -7.59 7.56 13.62
N VAL A 21 -8.71 8.23 13.90
CA VAL A 21 -10.05 7.83 13.41
C VAL A 21 -10.07 7.74 11.88
N LYS A 22 -9.52 8.74 11.19
CA LYS A 22 -9.47 8.75 9.73
C LYS A 22 -8.60 7.60 9.21
N VAL A 23 -7.41 7.40 9.79
CA VAL A 23 -6.50 6.31 9.41
C VAL A 23 -7.15 4.95 9.61
N LEU A 24 -7.79 4.73 10.78
CA LEU A 24 -8.46 3.48 11.10
C LEU A 24 -9.63 3.20 10.15
N ARG A 25 -10.46 4.20 9.85
CA ARG A 25 -11.49 4.11 8.82
C ARG A 25 -10.89 3.75 7.47
N ASP A 26 -9.78 4.40 7.12
CA ASP A 26 -9.13 4.18 5.84
C ASP A 26 -8.64 2.72 5.71
N LYS A 27 -8.01 2.20 6.77
CA LYS A 27 -7.53 0.81 6.87
C LYS A 27 -8.68 -0.19 6.81
N LEU A 28 -9.75 -0.01 7.60
CA LEU A 28 -10.92 -0.90 7.60
C LEU A 28 -11.64 -0.97 6.24
N ASN A 29 -11.73 0.14 5.51
CA ASN A 29 -12.25 0.12 4.15
C ASN A 29 -11.37 -0.75 3.23
N LEU A 30 -10.05 -0.64 3.37
CA LEU A 30 -9.12 -1.47 2.60
C LEU A 30 -9.20 -2.95 3.03
N THR A 31 -9.32 -3.25 4.33
CA THR A 31 -9.55 -4.61 4.83
C THR A 31 -10.78 -5.23 4.19
N ALA A 32 -11.87 -4.45 4.07
CA ALA A 32 -13.11 -4.93 3.44
C ALA A 32 -12.94 -5.29 1.96
N GLU A 33 -12.13 -4.54 1.22
CA GLU A 33 -11.80 -4.86 -0.17
C GLU A 33 -10.93 -6.12 -0.26
N LEU A 34 -9.94 -6.23 0.63
CA LEU A 34 -9.00 -7.35 0.64
C LEU A 34 -9.62 -8.65 1.12
N ALA A 35 -10.70 -8.62 1.91
CA ALA A 35 -11.38 -9.81 2.41
C ALA A 35 -11.85 -10.72 1.26
N THR A 36 -12.33 -10.14 0.15
CA THR A 36 -12.71 -10.92 -1.04
C THR A 36 -11.50 -11.51 -1.74
N ASP A 37 -10.45 -10.71 -1.95
CA ASP A 37 -9.22 -11.15 -2.61
C ASP A 37 -8.51 -12.24 -1.78
N LEU A 38 -8.53 -12.14 -0.45
CA LEU A 38 -7.95 -13.13 0.44
C LEU A 38 -8.61 -14.50 0.30
N GLN A 39 -9.94 -14.57 0.14
CA GLN A 39 -10.63 -15.85 -0.09
C GLN A 39 -10.24 -16.48 -1.44
N ILE A 40 -9.99 -15.66 -2.46
CA ILE A 40 -9.45 -16.10 -3.77
C ILE A 40 -8.03 -16.65 -3.59
N THR A 41 -7.18 -15.95 -2.83
CA THR A 41 -5.80 -16.37 -2.54
C THR A 41 -5.74 -17.67 -1.72
N VAL A 42 -6.63 -17.84 -0.74
CA VAL A 42 -6.76 -19.08 0.07
C VAL A 42 -7.06 -20.29 -0.81
N THR A 43 -7.97 -20.14 -1.76
CA THR A 43 -8.41 -21.20 -2.68
C THR A 43 -7.58 -21.31 -3.95
N ARG A 44 -6.54 -20.48 -4.07
CA ARG A 44 -5.59 -20.42 -5.21
C ARG A 44 -6.30 -20.38 -6.58
N GLN A 45 -7.48 -19.74 -6.63
CA GLN A 45 -8.29 -19.63 -7.86
C GLN A 45 -7.71 -18.65 -8.89
N ASP A 46 -6.54 -18.06 -8.62
CA ASP A 46 -5.86 -17.16 -9.55
C ASP A 46 -5.34 -17.93 -10.77
N LYS A 47 -6.11 -17.90 -11.86
CA LYS A 47 -5.70 -18.41 -13.17
C LYS A 47 -4.69 -17.44 -13.77
N ARG A 48 -3.42 -17.79 -13.76
CA ARG A 48 -2.41 -17.17 -14.63
C ARG A 48 -2.68 -17.56 -16.09
N PRO A 49 -2.67 -16.63 -17.06
CA PRO A 49 -2.38 -17.00 -18.44
C PRO A 49 -0.92 -17.46 -18.50
N ASP A 50 -0.69 -18.63 -19.09
CA ASP A 50 0.63 -19.17 -19.38
C ASP A 50 1.38 -18.26 -20.36
N ASP A 51 2.24 -17.39 -19.83
CA ASP A 51 3.33 -16.83 -20.62
C ASP A 51 4.49 -17.83 -20.64
N ASN A 52 4.52 -18.61 -21.71
CA ASN A 52 5.57 -19.53 -22.12
C ASN A 52 6.96 -18.85 -22.12
N GLN A 53 7.88 -19.30 -21.25
CA GLN A 53 9.32 -19.45 -21.55
C GLN A 53 10.11 -20.03 -20.36
N GLY A 54 10.69 -21.24 -20.54
CA GLY A 54 11.80 -21.74 -19.72
C GLY A 54 11.59 -23.14 -19.17
N GLY A 55 11.99 -24.16 -19.93
CA GLY A 55 11.81 -25.56 -19.57
C GLY A 55 12.63 -26.01 -18.37
N GLY A 56 11.93 -26.62 -17.41
CA GLY A 56 12.47 -27.47 -16.36
C GLY A 56 11.44 -28.56 -16.09
N ALA A 57 11.86 -29.83 -16.10
CA ALA A 57 10.98 -30.97 -15.86
C ALA A 57 10.22 -30.80 -14.53
N PRO A 58 8.91 -31.08 -14.47
CA PRO A 58 8.14 -30.90 -13.25
C PRO A 58 8.65 -31.90 -12.20
N THR A 59 9.28 -31.39 -11.16
CA THR A 59 9.45 -32.15 -9.91
C THR A 59 8.04 -32.52 -9.43
N GLY A 60 7.80 -33.80 -9.16
CA GLY A 60 6.47 -34.44 -9.02
C GLY A 60 5.58 -33.99 -7.86
N GLU A 61 5.77 -32.78 -7.34
CA GLU A 61 4.89 -32.16 -6.36
C GLU A 61 3.85 -31.32 -7.10
N LYS A 62 2.62 -31.83 -7.16
CA LYS A 62 1.47 -31.03 -7.66
C LYS A 62 1.28 -29.86 -6.70
N PRO A 63 1.28 -28.59 -7.17
CA PRO A 63 1.02 -27.45 -6.30
C PRO A 63 -0.34 -27.63 -5.61
N LEU A 64 -0.36 -27.57 -4.27
CA LEU A 64 -1.60 -27.66 -3.49
C LEU A 64 -2.54 -26.50 -3.88
N VAL A 65 -3.84 -26.81 -4.02
CA VAL A 65 -4.93 -25.85 -4.32
C VAL A 65 -5.19 -24.89 -3.13
N PHE A 66 -4.51 -25.10 -2.01
CA PHE A 66 -4.72 -24.39 -0.75
C PHE A 66 -3.45 -23.63 -0.35
N ASN A 67 -3.61 -22.36 0.01
CA ASN A 67 -2.53 -21.55 0.59
C ASN A 67 -2.69 -21.48 2.12
N ALA A 68 -1.84 -22.21 2.84
CA ALA A 68 -1.90 -22.32 4.30
C ALA A 68 -1.63 -20.99 5.02
N GLU A 69 -0.69 -20.17 4.52
CA GLU A 69 -0.38 -18.86 5.09
C GLU A 69 -1.55 -17.89 4.88
N ALA A 70 -2.11 -17.83 3.67
CA ALA A 70 -3.31 -17.03 3.42
C ALA A 70 -4.51 -17.50 4.25
N SER A 71 -4.64 -18.80 4.51
CA SER A 71 -5.70 -19.35 5.35
C SER A 71 -5.54 -18.97 6.82
N GLU A 72 -4.32 -18.94 7.34
CA GLU A 72 -4.04 -18.45 8.68
C GLU A 72 -4.40 -16.96 8.80
N VAL A 73 -4.03 -16.16 7.80
CA VAL A 73 -4.39 -14.74 7.76
C VAL A 73 -5.90 -14.53 7.63
N ALA A 74 -6.61 -15.39 6.90
CA ALA A 74 -8.08 -15.37 6.85
C ALA A 74 -8.69 -15.69 8.21
N TRP A 75 -8.15 -16.69 8.93
CA TRP A 75 -8.59 -17.01 10.29
C TRP A 75 -8.39 -15.84 11.26
N ILE A 76 -7.21 -15.19 11.22
CA ILE A 76 -6.91 -13.99 12.02
C ILE A 76 -7.89 -12.87 11.68
N MET A 77 -8.15 -12.61 10.39
CA MET A 77 -9.12 -11.62 9.94
C MET A 77 -10.49 -11.84 10.57
N THR A 78 -11.03 -13.06 10.46
CA THR A 78 -12.35 -13.36 11.01
C THR A 78 -12.40 -13.10 12.51
N HIS A 79 -11.43 -13.59 13.29
CA HIS A 79 -11.43 -13.46 14.75
C HIS A 79 -11.26 -12.01 15.21
N THR A 80 -10.33 -11.26 14.61
CA THR A 80 -10.12 -9.86 14.95
C THR A 80 -11.33 -9.00 14.60
N LEU A 81 -11.92 -9.19 13.41
CA LEU A 81 -13.11 -8.42 13.01
C LEU A 81 -14.32 -8.79 13.86
N GLU A 82 -14.51 -10.07 14.19
CA GLU A 82 -15.59 -10.53 15.06
C GLU A 82 -15.47 -9.92 16.46
N TYR A 83 -14.28 -9.99 17.06
CA TYR A 83 -14.02 -9.44 18.38
C TYR A 83 -14.31 -7.94 18.46
N TRP A 84 -13.75 -7.13 17.56
CA TRP A 84 -13.95 -5.69 17.59
C TRP A 84 -15.36 -5.27 17.18
N THR A 85 -16.02 -6.06 16.33
CA THR A 85 -17.45 -5.85 16.04
C THR A 85 -18.31 -6.10 17.27
N PHE A 86 -18.03 -7.17 18.01
CA PHE A 86 -18.70 -7.48 19.27
C PHE A 86 -18.49 -6.38 20.31
N ARG A 87 -17.25 -5.90 20.50
CA ARG A 87 -16.93 -4.81 21.43
C ARG A 87 -17.64 -3.50 21.08
N ALA A 88 -17.75 -3.17 19.80
CA ALA A 88 -18.30 -1.90 19.34
C ALA A 88 -19.84 -1.89 19.20
N ALA A 89 -20.47 -3.04 18.96
CA ALA A 89 -21.92 -3.13 18.75
C ALA A 89 -22.68 -2.86 20.06
N MET A 90 -23.56 -1.87 20.04
CA MET A 90 -24.29 -1.44 21.25
C MET A 90 -25.65 -2.12 21.43
N ASN A 91 -26.17 -2.82 20.41
CA ASN A 91 -27.46 -3.49 20.49
C ASN A 91 -27.39 -4.98 20.07
N PRO A 92 -28.15 -5.88 20.74
CA PRO A 92 -28.07 -7.33 20.48
C PRO A 92 -28.55 -7.78 19.08
N THR A 93 -29.42 -7.01 18.44
CA THR A 93 -29.99 -7.36 17.12
C THR A 93 -28.96 -7.15 16.02
N GLU A 94 -28.31 -5.99 16.01
CA GLU A 94 -27.21 -5.64 15.09
C GLU A 94 -26.01 -6.57 15.31
N MET A 95 -25.68 -6.85 16.57
CA MET A 95 -24.65 -7.83 16.92
C MET A 95 -24.93 -9.20 16.28
N ARG A 96 -26.15 -9.73 16.40
CA ARG A 96 -26.51 -11.04 15.83
C ARG A 96 -26.38 -11.06 14.30
N GLN A 97 -26.74 -9.97 13.62
CA GLN A 97 -26.59 -9.86 12.16
C GLN A 97 -25.12 -9.87 11.73
N LEU A 98 -24.26 -9.15 12.47
CA LEU A 98 -22.84 -9.03 12.17
C LEU A 98 -22.03 -10.29 12.53
N LEU A 99 -22.47 -11.08 13.50
CA LEU A 99 -21.84 -12.38 13.81
C LEU A 99 -22.01 -13.39 12.68
N THR A 100 -23.09 -13.31 11.90
CA THR A 100 -23.32 -14.18 10.73
C THR A 100 -22.83 -13.59 9.41
N ALA A 101 -22.33 -12.35 9.44
CA ALA A 101 -21.87 -11.64 8.25
C ALA A 101 -20.54 -12.19 7.73
N ASP A 102 -20.20 -11.87 6.48
CA ASP A 102 -18.84 -12.06 5.98
C ASP A 102 -17.88 -10.98 6.52
N ASP A 103 -16.57 -11.25 6.43
CA ASP A 103 -15.52 -10.35 6.92
C ASP A 103 -15.53 -8.99 6.21
N ALA A 104 -15.87 -8.96 4.92
CA ALA A 104 -15.97 -7.72 4.17
C ALA A 104 -17.07 -6.81 4.73
N LEU A 105 -18.21 -7.38 5.14
CA LEU A 105 -19.33 -6.66 5.74
C LEU A 105 -19.00 -6.21 7.16
N ARG A 106 -18.34 -7.04 7.98
CA ARG A 106 -17.86 -6.64 9.32
C ARG A 106 -16.89 -5.47 9.23
N ALA A 107 -15.90 -5.54 8.34
CA ALA A 107 -14.93 -4.46 8.12
C ALA A 107 -15.60 -3.16 7.62
N ARG A 108 -16.57 -3.25 6.68
CA ARG A 108 -17.37 -2.09 6.25
C ARG A 108 -18.19 -1.48 7.39
N TRP A 109 -18.77 -2.31 8.24
CA TRP A 109 -19.53 -1.84 9.39
C TRP A 109 -18.60 -1.12 10.38
N LEU A 110 -17.48 -1.73 10.76
CA LEU A 110 -16.47 -1.12 11.64
C LEU A 110 -15.96 0.22 11.06
N SER A 111 -15.74 0.31 9.75
CA SER A 111 -15.32 1.55 9.08
C SER A 111 -16.35 2.70 9.22
N ARG A 112 -17.64 2.38 9.16
CA ARG A 112 -18.72 3.36 9.41
C ARG A 112 -18.86 3.68 10.90
N SER A 113 -18.54 2.71 11.74
CA SER A 113 -18.69 2.75 13.20
C SER A 113 -17.40 3.10 13.94
N VAL A 114 -16.36 3.64 13.29
CA VAL A 114 -15.06 3.95 13.95
C VAL A 114 -15.22 4.91 15.14
N LEU A 115 -16.25 5.75 15.14
CA LEU A 115 -16.53 6.63 16.28
C LEU A 115 -17.04 5.87 17.53
N LEU A 116 -17.56 4.65 17.38
CA LEU A 116 -17.87 3.75 18.49
C LEU A 116 -16.59 3.13 19.04
N ILE A 117 -15.70 2.65 18.16
CA ILE A 117 -14.37 2.14 18.54
C ILE A 117 -13.58 3.23 19.29
N ALA A 118 -13.62 4.46 18.79
CA ALA A 118 -12.92 5.59 19.39
C ALA A 118 -13.40 5.95 20.81
N ARG A 119 -14.49 5.37 21.30
CA ARG A 119 -15.01 5.56 22.67
C ARG A 119 -14.68 4.40 23.60
N LEU A 120 -14.17 3.30 23.07
CA LEU A 120 -13.79 2.14 23.85
C LEU A 120 -12.56 2.44 24.70
N GLU A 121 -12.55 1.92 25.92
CA GLU A 121 -11.42 2.08 26.85
C GLU A 121 -10.10 1.52 26.31
N ASP A 122 -10.20 0.49 25.46
CA ASP A 122 -9.15 -0.23 24.74
C ASP A 122 -9.05 0.19 23.27
N ALA A 123 -9.34 1.47 22.97
CA ALA A 123 -9.32 2.00 21.60
C ALA A 123 -7.94 2.00 20.94
N ASP A 124 -6.85 1.99 21.72
CA ASP A 124 -5.49 1.78 21.25
C ASP A 124 -5.23 0.35 20.79
N ASP A 125 -5.62 -0.65 21.58
CA ASP A 125 -5.54 -2.06 21.18
C ASP A 125 -6.36 -2.29 19.89
N ALA A 126 -7.57 -1.73 19.82
CA ALA A 126 -8.40 -1.79 18.63
C ALA A 126 -7.72 -1.18 17.40
N TYR A 127 -7.08 -0.03 17.59
CA TYR A 127 -6.38 0.64 16.51
C TYR A 127 -5.20 -0.21 16.01
N ASP A 128 -4.35 -0.67 16.93
CA ASP A 128 -3.14 -1.42 16.58
C ASP A 128 -3.48 -2.76 15.93
N GLU A 129 -4.43 -3.51 16.47
CA GLU A 129 -4.85 -4.79 15.91
C GLU A 129 -5.49 -4.64 14.53
N LEU A 130 -6.39 -3.67 14.33
CA LEU A 130 -7.09 -3.51 13.04
C LEU A 130 -6.17 -2.93 11.95
N VAL A 131 -5.24 -2.05 12.33
CA VAL A 131 -4.20 -1.55 11.41
C VAL A 131 -3.25 -2.69 11.03
N THR A 132 -2.77 -3.46 12.01
CA THR A 132 -1.86 -4.59 11.79
C THR A 132 -2.53 -5.67 10.95
N LEU A 133 -3.79 -5.98 11.22
CA LEU A 133 -4.59 -6.92 10.43
C LEU A 133 -4.60 -6.51 8.96
N THR A 134 -4.85 -5.24 8.67
CA THR A 134 -4.86 -4.73 7.29
C THR A 134 -3.52 -4.97 6.60
N GLU A 135 -2.40 -4.74 7.30
CA GLU A 135 -1.05 -4.93 6.77
C GLU A 135 -0.68 -6.40 6.61
N LEU A 136 -1.15 -7.26 7.51
CA LEU A 136 -1.04 -8.71 7.39
C LEU A 136 -1.81 -9.22 6.18
N THR A 137 -3.07 -8.83 6.03
CA THR A 137 -3.91 -9.18 4.88
C THR A 137 -3.32 -8.69 3.57
N LEU A 138 -2.84 -7.45 3.53
CA LEU A 138 -2.17 -6.89 2.35
C LEU A 138 -1.01 -7.78 1.89
N ARG A 139 -0.16 -8.23 2.83
CA ARG A 139 0.97 -9.12 2.52
C ARG A 139 0.50 -10.48 2.03
N ALA A 140 -0.53 -11.04 2.68
CA ALA A 140 -1.04 -12.37 2.37
C ALA A 140 -1.75 -12.49 1.02
N VAL A 141 -2.42 -11.44 0.57
CA VAL A 141 -3.09 -11.38 -0.75
C VAL A 141 -2.09 -11.35 -1.92
N ASP A 142 -0.78 -11.26 -1.63
CA ASP A 142 0.30 -11.16 -2.60
C ASP A 142 0.10 -10.03 -3.63
N ILE A 143 0.52 -8.83 -3.24
CA ILE A 143 0.36 -7.54 -3.94
C ILE A 143 1.00 -7.51 -5.34
N HIS A 144 1.66 -8.58 -5.79
CA HIS A 144 2.04 -8.72 -7.20
C HIS A 144 0.84 -8.58 -8.16
N THR A 145 -0.40 -8.71 -7.66
CA THR A 145 -1.66 -8.45 -8.39
C THR A 145 -2.26 -7.05 -8.19
N ARG A 146 -1.86 -6.29 -7.14
CA ARG A 146 -2.36 -4.94 -6.79
C ARG A 146 -1.26 -3.88 -6.90
N ARG A 147 -1.26 -3.09 -7.97
CA ARG A 147 -0.27 -2.03 -8.19
C ARG A 147 -0.64 -0.75 -7.45
N TYR A 148 0.21 -0.30 -6.52
CA TYR A 148 0.04 1.00 -5.83
C TYR A 148 0.13 2.18 -6.81
N LEU A 149 -0.82 3.11 -6.72
CA LEU A 149 -0.97 4.30 -7.57
C LEU A 149 -0.78 5.62 -6.83
N GLY A 150 -0.26 5.60 -5.59
CA GLY A 150 -0.10 6.81 -4.80
C GLY A 150 -1.40 7.29 -4.13
N PRO A 151 -1.34 8.36 -3.32
CA PRO A 151 -2.53 8.99 -2.75
C PRO A 151 -3.39 9.64 -3.85
N CYS A 152 -4.71 9.70 -3.69
CA CYS A 152 -5.69 10.18 -4.68
C CYS A 152 -5.48 11.63 -5.13
N MET A 153 -5.22 12.54 -4.19
CA MET A 153 -5.01 13.98 -4.39
C MET A 153 -6.12 14.72 -5.18
N ALA A 154 -7.32 14.16 -5.28
CA ALA A 154 -8.45 14.90 -5.82
C ALA A 154 -8.85 16.03 -4.86
N MET A 155 -9.19 17.20 -5.39
CA MET A 155 -9.73 18.29 -4.58
C MET A 155 -11.14 17.94 -4.09
N TYR A 156 -11.43 18.23 -2.83
CA TYR A 156 -12.81 18.25 -2.36
C TYR A 156 -13.52 19.50 -2.91
N PRO A 157 -14.72 19.34 -3.51
CA PRO A 157 -15.45 20.46 -4.09
C PRO A 157 -15.83 21.56 -3.08
N ASP A 158 -16.01 21.20 -1.81
CA ASP A 158 -16.71 22.04 -0.83
C ASP A 158 -15.78 22.82 0.12
N ASP A 159 -14.53 22.36 0.29
CA ASP A 159 -13.64 22.78 1.38
C ASP A 159 -12.18 23.00 0.92
N GLY A 160 -11.87 22.82 -0.38
CA GLY A 160 -10.58 23.17 -0.98
C GLY A 160 -9.39 22.29 -0.55
N GLY A 161 -9.64 21.28 0.28
CA GLY A 161 -8.65 20.28 0.68
C GLY A 161 -8.41 19.20 -0.38
N PHE A 162 -7.40 18.36 -0.17
CA PHE A 162 -7.08 17.24 -1.07
C PHE A 162 -7.35 15.88 -0.40
N CYS A 163 -7.95 14.95 -1.15
CA CYS A 163 -8.10 13.56 -0.74
C CYS A 163 -6.73 12.88 -0.66
N THR A 164 -6.34 12.34 0.49
CA THR A 164 -5.03 11.67 0.66
C THR A 164 -5.12 10.15 0.63
N ARG A 165 -6.27 9.59 0.21
CA ARG A 165 -6.53 8.14 0.19
C ARG A 165 -5.59 7.44 -0.78
N ASP A 166 -4.89 6.42 -0.30
CA ASP A 166 -4.06 5.56 -1.14
C ASP A 166 -4.89 4.77 -2.14
N LEU A 167 -4.45 4.78 -3.40
CA LEU A 167 -5.09 4.09 -4.51
C LEU A 167 -4.26 2.89 -4.97
N TYR A 168 -4.96 1.83 -5.38
CA TYR A 168 -4.37 0.61 -5.90
C TYR A 168 -5.17 0.19 -7.14
N ALA A 169 -4.49 -0.34 -8.15
CA ALA A 169 -5.11 -1.00 -9.31
C ALA A 169 -4.90 -2.50 -9.24
N THR A 170 -5.92 -3.30 -9.54
CA THR A 170 -5.80 -4.74 -9.77
C THR A 170 -5.63 -5.03 -11.26
N GLY A 171 -4.72 -5.93 -11.62
CA GLY A 171 -4.55 -6.43 -13.00
C GLY A 171 -4.46 -5.32 -14.07
N ASP A 172 -5.32 -5.41 -15.09
CA ASP A 172 -5.38 -4.50 -16.26
C ASP A 172 -6.41 -3.36 -16.10
N GLN A 173 -6.78 -2.99 -14.87
CA GLN A 173 -7.69 -1.88 -14.64
C GLN A 173 -7.20 -0.60 -15.31
N VAL A 174 -8.04 -0.04 -16.18
CA VAL A 174 -7.77 1.24 -16.86
C VAL A 174 -8.11 2.42 -15.95
N THR A 175 -9.14 2.27 -15.12
CA THR A 175 -9.60 3.32 -14.21
C THR A 175 -9.84 2.76 -12.81
N VAL A 176 -9.44 3.51 -11.78
CA VAL A 176 -9.72 3.24 -10.37
C VAL A 176 -10.57 4.38 -9.81
N THR A 177 -11.71 4.03 -9.22
CA THR A 177 -12.54 4.99 -8.48
C THR A 177 -12.01 5.11 -7.06
N CYS A 178 -11.69 6.32 -6.62
CA CYS A 178 -11.32 6.55 -5.23
C CYS A 178 -12.51 6.23 -4.32
N PRO A 179 -12.38 5.29 -3.36
CA PRO A 179 -13.50 4.92 -2.50
C PRO A 179 -13.87 6.04 -1.50
N ALA A 180 -12.98 7.01 -1.28
CA ALA A 180 -13.20 8.10 -0.32
C ALA A 180 -13.93 9.31 -0.92
N CYS A 181 -13.51 9.75 -2.11
CA CYS A 181 -14.07 10.95 -2.75
C CYS A 181 -14.72 10.68 -4.11
N THR A 182 -14.83 9.41 -4.52
CA THR A 182 -15.40 8.95 -5.80
C THR A 182 -14.69 9.45 -7.06
N ALA A 183 -13.57 10.19 -6.91
CA ALA A 183 -12.79 10.66 -8.05
C ALA A 183 -12.26 9.48 -8.88
N LEU A 184 -12.51 9.53 -10.18
CA LEU A 184 -11.98 8.57 -11.15
C LEU A 184 -10.51 8.91 -11.43
N THR A 185 -9.65 7.91 -11.32
CA THR A 185 -8.23 8.01 -11.61
C THR A 185 -7.89 7.04 -12.73
N ASP A 186 -7.48 7.59 -13.88
CA ASP A 186 -6.90 6.79 -14.95
C ASP A 186 -5.54 6.22 -14.51
N VAL A 187 -5.41 4.90 -14.60
CA VAL A 187 -4.28 4.15 -14.04
C VAL A 187 -2.98 4.49 -14.77
N ASP A 188 -3.01 4.59 -16.10
CA ASP A 188 -1.81 4.88 -16.90
C ASP A 188 -1.35 6.32 -16.75
N THR A 189 -2.26 7.28 -16.74
CA THR A 189 -1.97 8.69 -16.49
C THR A 189 -1.41 8.89 -15.10
N ARG A 190 -1.99 8.23 -14.10
CA ARG A 190 -1.49 8.29 -12.72
C ARG A 190 -0.12 7.66 -12.59
N ARG A 191 0.10 6.52 -13.24
CA ARG A 191 1.40 5.86 -13.29
C ARG A 191 2.47 6.76 -13.89
N ARG A 192 2.20 7.38 -15.05
CA ARG A 192 3.13 8.32 -15.69
C ARG A 192 3.41 9.53 -14.79
N THR A 193 2.38 10.06 -14.13
CA THR A 193 2.52 11.20 -13.21
C THR A 193 3.36 10.85 -11.98
N ASN A 194 3.13 9.69 -11.36
CA ASN A 194 3.91 9.26 -10.21
C ASN A 194 5.36 8.94 -10.58
N GLN A 195 5.57 8.29 -11.73
CA GLN A 195 6.90 8.06 -12.27
C GLN A 195 7.63 9.39 -12.53
N GLN A 196 6.96 10.39 -13.11
CA GLN A 196 7.54 11.73 -13.31
C GLN A 196 7.86 12.43 -11.98
N ARG A 197 6.97 12.34 -10.98
CA ARG A 197 7.19 12.90 -9.65
C ARG A 197 8.38 12.24 -8.94
N MET A 198 8.46 10.91 -8.96
CA MET A 198 9.58 10.15 -8.38
C MET A 198 10.89 10.46 -9.09
N ARG A 199 10.87 10.60 -10.43
CA ARG A 199 12.04 11.02 -11.23
C ARG A 199 12.57 12.40 -10.83
N ALA A 200 11.73 13.28 -10.28
CA ALA A 200 12.10 14.62 -9.84
C ALA A 200 12.61 14.69 -8.38
N VAL A 201 12.42 13.64 -7.57
CA VAL A 201 12.88 13.61 -6.17
C VAL A 201 14.40 13.58 -6.11
N LEU A 202 14.95 14.35 -5.17
CA LEU A 202 16.38 14.45 -4.90
C LEU A 202 16.81 13.38 -3.89
N TYR A 203 17.79 12.58 -4.28
CA TYR A 203 18.35 11.50 -3.49
C TYR A 203 19.88 11.62 -3.42
N THR A 204 20.46 11.13 -2.33
CA THR A 204 21.91 10.88 -2.28
C THR A 204 22.27 9.64 -3.12
N ALA A 205 23.54 9.48 -3.49
CA ALA A 205 24.00 8.31 -4.26
C ALA A 205 23.68 6.97 -3.57
N ALA A 206 23.72 6.90 -2.23
CA ALA A 206 23.38 5.68 -1.48
C ALA A 206 21.88 5.37 -1.52
N GLN A 207 21.03 6.40 -1.40
CA GLN A 207 19.59 6.24 -1.53
C GLN A 207 19.19 5.85 -2.96
N LEU A 208 19.87 6.36 -3.98
CA LEU A 208 19.65 5.95 -5.37
C LEU A 208 20.05 4.50 -5.62
N GLU A 209 21.14 4.01 -5.04
CA GLU A 209 21.52 2.59 -5.15
C GLU A 209 20.40 1.69 -4.63
N ALA A 210 19.83 2.00 -3.46
CA ALA A 210 18.69 1.26 -2.91
C ALA A 210 17.44 1.40 -3.79
N ALA A 211 17.05 2.64 -4.14
CA ALA A 211 15.84 2.91 -4.92
C ALA A 211 15.88 2.29 -6.33
N LEU A 212 17.03 2.32 -7.01
CA LEU A 212 17.20 1.71 -8.34
C LEU A 212 17.12 0.19 -8.29
N GLY A 213 17.67 -0.43 -7.23
CA GLY A 213 17.58 -1.86 -7.00
C GLY A 213 16.16 -2.32 -6.70
N GLU A 214 15.48 -1.66 -5.74
CA GLU A 214 14.15 -2.04 -5.27
C GLU A 214 13.04 -1.74 -6.29
N LEU A 215 13.08 -0.57 -6.95
CA LEU A 215 11.97 -0.12 -7.80
C LEU A 215 12.12 -0.51 -9.27
N TYR A 216 13.37 -0.67 -9.75
CA TYR A 216 13.66 -0.89 -11.16
C TYR A 216 14.46 -2.17 -11.42
N GLY A 217 14.90 -2.90 -10.38
CA GLY A 217 15.76 -4.08 -10.53
C GLY A 217 17.16 -3.75 -11.09
N ILE A 218 17.55 -2.48 -11.12
CA ILE A 218 18.79 -2.02 -11.72
C ILE A 218 19.91 -2.04 -10.69
N LYS A 219 20.97 -2.80 -10.96
CA LYS A 219 22.16 -2.86 -10.10
C LYS A 219 23.16 -1.74 -10.44
N VAL A 220 23.00 -0.55 -9.85
CA VAL A 220 24.00 0.53 -9.88
C VAL A 220 24.49 0.84 -8.47
N ARG A 221 25.79 0.63 -8.23
CA ARG A 221 26.41 1.01 -6.95
C ARG A 221 26.55 2.52 -6.81
N ALA A 222 26.41 3.04 -5.59
CA ALA A 222 26.59 4.47 -5.27
C ALA A 222 27.96 5.00 -5.69
N THR A 223 29.01 4.18 -5.62
CA THR A 223 30.35 4.51 -6.12
C THR A 223 30.34 4.84 -7.60
N ARG A 224 29.57 4.13 -8.42
CA ARG A 224 29.44 4.37 -9.86
C ARG A 224 28.70 5.67 -10.14
N ILE A 225 27.65 5.98 -9.37
CA ILE A 225 26.92 7.25 -9.45
C ILE A 225 27.85 8.43 -9.16
N ARG A 226 28.70 8.30 -8.13
CA ARG A 226 29.71 9.33 -7.81
C ARG A 226 30.74 9.51 -8.92
N VAL A 227 31.19 8.42 -9.57
CA VAL A 227 32.10 8.49 -10.73
C VAL A 227 31.44 9.16 -11.93
N TRP A 228 30.15 8.92 -12.17
CA TRP A 228 29.41 9.66 -13.19
C TRP A 228 29.33 11.14 -12.85
N ALA A 229 29.00 11.48 -11.61
CA ALA A 229 28.95 12.86 -11.15
C ALA A 229 30.31 13.58 -11.21
N SER A 230 31.42 12.88 -10.98
CA SER A 230 32.75 13.48 -11.10
C SER A 230 33.13 13.78 -12.55
N ARG A 231 32.60 13.01 -13.51
CA ARG A 231 32.83 13.19 -14.95
C ARG A 231 31.82 14.13 -15.59
N ASP A 232 30.64 14.21 -15.00
CA ASP A 232 29.51 15.02 -15.44
C ASP A 232 28.88 15.71 -14.22
N PRO A 233 29.46 16.85 -13.78
CA PRO A 233 28.98 17.60 -12.62
C PRO A 233 27.54 18.09 -12.79
N SER A 234 27.02 18.13 -14.02
CA SER A 234 25.63 18.52 -14.30
C SER A 234 24.61 17.57 -13.69
N LEU A 235 25.00 16.35 -13.28
CA LEU A 235 24.13 15.43 -12.57
C LEU A 235 23.85 15.87 -11.12
N ILE A 236 24.69 16.73 -10.55
CA ILE A 236 24.55 17.23 -9.18
C ILE A 236 23.49 18.32 -9.17
N ARG A 237 22.48 18.16 -8.29
CA ARG A 237 21.32 19.07 -8.17
C ARG A 237 21.34 19.91 -6.90
N GLY A 238 22.39 19.75 -6.10
CA GLY A 238 22.62 20.49 -4.86
C GLY A 238 23.31 19.61 -3.83
N GLN A 239 23.29 20.06 -2.58
CA GLN A 239 23.77 19.31 -1.43
C GLN A 239 22.69 19.23 -0.35
N ASN A 240 22.66 18.13 0.39
CA ASN A 240 21.81 18.00 1.57
C ASN A 240 22.39 18.78 2.78
N ARG A 241 21.69 18.79 3.91
CA ARG A 241 22.16 19.44 5.16
C ARG A 241 23.47 18.84 5.72
N ARG A 242 23.87 17.64 5.29
CA ARG A 242 25.10 16.96 5.71
C ARG A 242 26.27 17.20 4.74
N GLY A 243 26.04 17.95 3.65
CA GLY A 243 27.04 18.22 2.62
C GLY A 243 27.13 17.16 1.52
N ASP A 244 26.28 16.12 1.52
CA ASP A 244 26.29 15.13 0.45
C ASP A 244 25.64 15.68 -0.82
N ASN A 245 26.25 15.42 -1.97
CA ASN A 245 25.64 15.73 -3.27
C ASN A 245 24.33 14.95 -3.44
N VAL A 246 23.29 15.66 -3.89
CA VAL A 246 22.00 15.08 -4.23
C VAL A 246 21.77 15.13 -5.73
N PHE A 247 21.05 14.12 -6.21
CA PHE A 247 20.84 13.79 -7.61
C PHE A 247 19.35 13.56 -7.84
N ARG A 248 18.84 13.88 -9.04
CA ARG A 248 17.50 13.44 -9.44
C ARG A 248 17.56 12.00 -9.90
N LEU A 249 16.59 11.19 -9.47
CA LEU A 249 16.46 9.80 -9.91
C LEU A 249 16.36 9.68 -11.45
N GLY A 250 15.63 10.59 -12.09
CA GLY A 250 15.48 10.62 -13.55
C GLY A 250 16.81 10.76 -14.30
N ASP A 251 17.63 11.74 -13.89
CA ASP A 251 18.92 12.03 -14.54
C ASP A 251 19.88 10.82 -14.49
N ILE A 252 19.85 10.07 -13.38
CA ILE A 252 20.70 8.88 -13.20
C ILE A 252 20.15 7.68 -13.99
N LEU A 253 18.83 7.52 -14.07
CA LEU A 253 18.21 6.50 -14.93
C LEU A 253 18.55 6.74 -16.40
N ASP A 254 18.43 7.98 -16.87
CA ASP A 254 18.71 8.34 -18.26
C ASP A 254 20.21 8.13 -18.59
N LYS A 255 21.10 8.47 -17.65
CA LYS A 255 22.55 8.18 -17.78
C LYS A 255 22.84 6.68 -17.84
N TYR A 256 22.16 5.87 -17.04
CA TYR A 256 22.32 4.41 -17.05
C TYR A 256 21.85 3.81 -18.39
N LEU A 257 20.68 4.23 -18.87
CA LEU A 257 20.11 3.76 -20.13
C LEU A 257 21.02 4.10 -21.32
N ALA A 258 21.51 5.34 -21.40
CA ALA A 258 22.46 5.76 -22.44
C ALA A 258 23.71 4.87 -22.47
N HIS A 259 24.32 4.60 -21.31
CA HIS A 259 25.50 3.73 -21.22
C HIS A 259 25.22 2.25 -21.52
N SER A 260 23.99 1.75 -21.31
CA SER A 260 23.63 0.37 -21.66
C SER A 260 23.49 0.18 -23.17
N ILE A 261 22.94 1.18 -23.87
CA ILE A 261 22.76 1.18 -25.34
C ILE A 261 24.12 1.28 -26.05
N GLU A 262 25.04 2.11 -25.57
CA GLU A 262 26.41 2.22 -26.09
C GLU A 262 27.19 0.90 -25.97
N ARG A 263 26.95 0.12 -24.90
CA ARG A 263 27.61 -1.18 -24.70
C ARG A 263 27.01 -2.31 -25.53
N SER A 264 25.72 -2.26 -25.86
CA SER A 264 25.06 -3.26 -26.70
C SER A 264 25.31 -3.05 -28.19
N THR A 265 25.67 -1.84 -28.61
CA THR A 265 25.99 -1.50 -30.01
C THR A 265 27.47 -1.66 -30.36
N ALA A 266 28.33 -1.78 -29.34
CA ALA A 266 29.76 -2.03 -29.48
C ALA A 266 30.15 -3.53 -29.40
N ALA A 267 29.16 -4.42 -29.25
CA ALA A 267 29.31 -5.88 -29.24
C ALA A 267 28.70 -6.47 -30.51
#